data_AF-A0A251N9H1-F1
#
_entry.id   AF-A0A251N9H1-F1
#
_cell.length_a   1.000
_cell.length_b   1.000
_cell.length_c   1.000
_cell.angle_alpha   90.00
_cell.angle_beta   90.00
_cell.angle_gamma   90.00
#
_symmetry.space_group_name_H-M   'P 1'
#
loop_
_entity.id
_entity.type
_entity.pdbx_description
1 polymer ?
#
loop_
_entity_poly.entity_id
_entity_poly.type
_entity_poly.pdbx_seq_one_letter_code
_entity_poly.pdbx_strand_id
1 'polypeptide(L)'
;MPSQNYFGLHGPLGDRMFDLVTQQRKDQKLTFEDLVIAKGIYEKGTKDEIEEFIYQLLDVSGNGIVGRSDLECVLVAMFDNIFNMDNSEHGSNFRTWCTLLPSVRKFLGSLLIPPNQGRPGSQVPRLLHLENIDPNMILLKKIYAWHIGGILPQHDLEEWKLLYHSSVNGLSFSTFLGNVSKDKGPTVLIIKDKEGYVYGGYASQPWERHGDFYGDLKSFLFQLYPTASIFRPTGANTNLQWCAVNFSSASIPNGIGFGGKVNHFGLFLLATLDQGHTFSCTTFGSPCLSKTNRIYPEVIECWGVVTKVADEEKHDGGKGTVLERFKEDRHMLNMVGLANASE
;
A
#
# COMPACT_ATOMS: atom_id res chain seq x y z
N MET A 1 29.13 -17.03 -17.58
CA MET A 1 27.92 -17.14 -16.73
C MET A 1 26.87 -16.22 -17.32
N PRO A 2 25.57 -16.52 -17.21
CA PRO A 2 24.53 -15.57 -17.63
C PRO A 2 24.73 -14.22 -16.93
N SER A 3 24.52 -13.12 -17.66
CA SER A 3 24.48 -11.72 -17.19
C SER A 3 23.79 -11.58 -15.82
N GLN A 4 22.69 -12.33 -15.65
CA GLN A 4 21.80 -12.35 -14.50
C GLN A 4 22.47 -12.76 -13.17
N ASN A 5 23.55 -13.54 -13.21
CA ASN A 5 24.22 -14.01 -11.99
C ASN A 5 25.12 -12.96 -11.34
N TYR A 6 25.49 -11.89 -12.05
CA TYR A 6 26.44 -10.90 -11.53
C TYR A 6 25.77 -9.84 -10.65
N PHE A 7 24.49 -9.53 -10.91
CA PHE A 7 23.84 -8.36 -10.32
C PHE A 7 22.55 -8.66 -9.54
N GLY A 8 22.04 -9.89 -9.61
CA GLY A 8 20.74 -10.24 -9.00
C GLY A 8 19.52 -9.64 -9.73
N LEU A 9 19.76 -8.85 -10.79
CA LEU A 9 18.71 -8.33 -11.67
C LEU A 9 18.43 -9.33 -12.79
N HIS A 10 17.19 -9.79 -12.87
CA HIS A 10 16.72 -10.70 -13.91
C HIS A 10 16.06 -9.94 -15.06
N GLY A 11 15.99 -10.58 -16.23
CA GLY A 11 15.29 -10.06 -17.39
C GLY A 11 16.00 -8.90 -18.11
N PRO A 12 15.27 -8.19 -18.99
CA PRO A 12 15.84 -7.21 -19.92
C PRO A 12 16.65 -6.09 -19.25
N LEU A 13 16.26 -5.63 -18.05
CA LEU A 13 17.01 -4.61 -17.31
C LEU A 13 18.39 -5.14 -16.85
N GLY A 14 18.45 -6.39 -16.39
CA GLY A 14 19.70 -7.02 -15.97
C GLY A 14 20.68 -7.18 -17.14
N ASP A 15 20.15 -7.58 -18.30
CA ASP A 15 20.93 -7.69 -19.54
C ASP A 15 21.44 -6.31 -19.99
N ARG A 16 20.59 -5.29 -19.96
CA ARG A 16 20.97 -3.92 -20.30
C ARG A 16 22.05 -3.37 -19.35
N MET A 17 21.92 -3.63 -18.05
CA MET A 17 22.92 -3.21 -17.07
C MET A 17 24.26 -3.90 -17.31
N PHE A 18 24.25 -5.20 -17.64
CA PHE A 18 25.47 -5.93 -18.01
C PHE A 18 26.14 -5.32 -19.24
N ASP A 19 25.37 -5.04 -20.29
CA ASP A 19 25.90 -4.41 -21.51
C ASP A 19 26.51 -3.03 -21.24
N LEU A 20 25.87 -2.19 -20.42
CA LEU A 20 26.40 -0.87 -20.10
C LEU A 20 27.67 -0.93 -19.24
N VAL A 21 27.67 -1.76 -18.19
CA VAL A 21 28.82 -1.89 -17.30
C VAL A 21 30.03 -2.45 -18.07
N THR A 22 29.81 -3.42 -18.95
CA THR A 22 30.86 -3.98 -19.82
C THR A 22 31.22 -3.08 -21.00
N GLN A 23 30.69 -1.86 -21.07
CA GLN A 23 30.95 -0.90 -22.15
C GLN A 23 30.62 -1.49 -23.53
N GLN A 24 29.55 -2.28 -23.58
CA GLN A 24 29.02 -2.99 -24.75
C GLN A 24 30.00 -3.99 -25.35
N ARG A 25 30.99 -4.44 -24.57
CA ARG A 25 31.86 -5.55 -24.98
C ARG A 25 31.03 -6.83 -25.05
N LYS A 26 30.99 -7.44 -26.24
CA LYS A 26 30.21 -8.67 -26.51
C LYS A 26 30.98 -9.95 -26.17
N ASP A 27 31.91 -9.88 -25.22
CA ASP A 27 32.75 -11.00 -24.81
C ASP A 27 32.15 -11.84 -23.66
N GLN A 28 30.96 -11.43 -23.17
CA GLN A 28 30.22 -12.09 -22.09
C GLN A 28 31.03 -12.18 -20.79
N LYS A 29 31.95 -11.24 -20.57
CA LYS A 29 32.79 -11.16 -19.38
C LYS A 29 32.62 -9.82 -18.68
N LEU A 30 32.43 -9.90 -17.37
CA LEU A 30 32.49 -8.77 -16.48
C LEU A 30 33.84 -8.77 -15.77
N THR A 31 34.59 -7.69 -15.90
CA THR A 31 35.87 -7.49 -15.22
C THR A 31 35.71 -6.55 -14.03
N PHE A 32 36.68 -6.57 -13.11
CA PHE A 32 36.70 -5.62 -12.00
C PHE A 32 36.85 -4.16 -12.48
N GLU A 33 37.60 -3.95 -13.57
CA GLU A 33 37.79 -2.63 -14.17
C GLU A 33 36.45 -2.04 -14.68
N ASP A 34 35.63 -2.86 -15.34
CA ASP A 34 34.28 -2.45 -15.79
C ASP A 34 33.41 -1.94 -14.63
N LEU A 35 33.42 -2.66 -13.50
CA LEU A 35 32.68 -2.28 -12.30
C LEU A 35 33.20 -0.97 -11.70
N VAL A 36 34.52 -0.79 -11.66
CA VAL A 36 35.14 0.44 -11.16
C VAL A 36 34.78 1.63 -12.04
N ILE A 37 34.78 1.46 -13.37
CA ILE A 37 34.41 2.50 -14.32
C ILE A 37 32.93 2.86 -14.17
N ALA A 38 32.03 1.87 -14.22
CA ALA A 38 30.59 2.11 -14.10
C ALA A 38 30.22 2.77 -12.76
N LYS A 39 30.82 2.29 -11.67
CA LYS A 39 30.66 2.90 -10.34
C LYS A 39 31.24 4.33 -10.30
N GLY A 40 32.39 4.55 -10.93
CA GLY A 40 33.02 5.86 -11.02
C GLY A 40 32.14 6.87 -11.76
N ILE A 41 31.54 6.48 -12.88
CA ILE A 41 30.58 7.30 -13.62
C ILE A 41 29.36 7.63 -12.75
N TYR A 42 28.76 6.63 -12.11
CA TYR A 42 27.54 6.83 -11.33
C TYR A 42 27.75 7.64 -10.03
N GLU A 43 28.84 7.42 -9.31
CA GLU A 43 29.07 8.08 -8.01
C GLU A 43 29.83 9.40 -8.10
N LYS A 44 30.69 9.57 -9.12
CA LYS A 44 31.63 10.70 -9.23
C LYS A 44 31.60 11.40 -10.58
N GLY A 45 30.80 10.93 -11.53
CA GLY A 45 30.59 11.58 -12.80
C GLY A 45 29.98 12.97 -12.63
N THR A 46 30.11 13.78 -13.67
CA THR A 46 29.33 15.01 -13.81
C THR A 46 27.85 14.68 -13.88
N LYS A 47 27.00 15.68 -13.63
CA LYS A 47 25.54 15.50 -13.69
C LYS A 47 25.09 14.92 -15.04
N ASP A 48 25.66 15.42 -16.14
CA ASP A 48 25.31 14.97 -17.49
C ASP A 48 25.74 13.52 -17.74
N GLU A 49 26.91 13.10 -17.25
CA GLU A 49 27.38 11.72 -17.36
C GLU A 49 26.50 10.73 -16.56
N ILE A 50 26.06 11.13 -15.36
CA ILE A 50 25.15 10.33 -14.54
C ILE A 50 23.78 10.23 -15.21
N GLU A 51 23.25 11.35 -15.72
CA GLU A 51 21.94 11.37 -16.40
C GLU A 51 21.96 10.53 -17.68
N GLU A 52 23.02 10.61 -18.48
CA GLU A 52 23.18 9.79 -19.68
C GLU A 52 23.29 8.29 -19.33
N PHE A 53 24.05 7.94 -18.30
CA PHE A 53 24.15 6.55 -17.84
C PHE A 53 22.79 6.00 -17.40
N ILE A 54 22.02 6.79 -16.64
CA ILE A 54 20.66 6.42 -16.21
C ILE A 54 19.74 6.31 -17.43
N TYR A 55 19.80 7.25 -18.37
CA TYR A 55 18.98 7.22 -19.58
C TYR A 55 19.23 5.94 -20.39
N GLN A 56 20.49 5.59 -20.62
CA GLN A 56 20.86 4.39 -21.36
C GLN A 56 20.43 3.11 -20.62
N LEU A 57 20.48 3.11 -19.28
CA LEU A 57 20.02 1.98 -18.47
C LEU A 57 18.50 1.82 -18.52
N LEU A 58 17.76 2.93 -18.55
CA LEU A 58 16.31 2.94 -18.68
C LEU A 58 15.84 2.61 -20.09
N ASP A 59 16.64 2.88 -21.13
CA ASP A 59 16.39 2.44 -22.51
C ASP A 59 16.79 0.97 -22.67
N VAL A 60 15.95 0.09 -22.13
CA VAL A 60 16.18 -1.35 -22.12
C VAL A 60 16.18 -1.95 -23.52
N SER A 61 15.39 -1.39 -24.44
CA SER A 61 15.35 -1.79 -25.85
C SER A 61 16.60 -1.35 -26.64
N GLY A 62 17.33 -0.35 -26.15
CA GLY A 62 18.53 0.19 -26.78
C GLY A 62 18.25 0.98 -28.07
N ASN A 63 17.03 1.49 -28.24
CA ASN A 63 16.61 2.20 -29.45
C ASN A 63 16.84 3.72 -29.39
N GLY A 64 17.41 4.23 -28.29
CA GLY A 64 17.64 5.65 -28.04
C GLY A 64 16.39 6.41 -27.63
N ILE A 65 15.32 5.73 -27.21
CA ILE A 65 14.06 6.31 -26.74
C ILE A 65 13.56 5.49 -25.54
N VAL A 66 13.49 6.11 -24.37
CA VAL A 66 12.83 5.50 -23.20
C VAL A 66 11.31 5.51 -23.41
N GLY A 67 10.78 4.39 -23.91
CA GLY A 67 9.37 4.20 -24.20
C GLY A 67 8.59 3.53 -23.06
N ARG A 68 7.29 3.32 -23.28
CA ARG A 68 6.43 2.64 -22.31
C ARG A 68 6.89 1.22 -22.01
N SER A 69 7.33 0.48 -23.02
CA SER A 69 7.85 -0.88 -22.88
C SER A 69 9.11 -0.94 -22.03
N ASP A 70 10.01 0.05 -22.18
CA ASP A 70 11.25 0.11 -21.41
C ASP A 70 10.96 0.40 -19.93
N LEU A 71 10.09 1.38 -19.66
CA LEU A 71 9.63 1.70 -18.32
C LEU A 71 8.92 0.50 -17.67
N GLU A 72 8.14 -0.26 -18.43
CA GLU A 72 7.48 -1.48 -17.95
C GLU A 72 8.52 -2.54 -17.52
N CYS A 73 9.55 -2.78 -18.35
CA CYS A 73 10.63 -3.72 -18.03
C CYS A 73 11.42 -3.30 -16.78
N VAL A 74 11.77 -2.00 -16.68
CA VAL A 74 12.51 -1.47 -15.53
C VAL A 74 11.72 -1.67 -14.24
N LEU A 75 10.42 -1.35 -14.28
CA LEU A 75 9.56 -1.46 -13.11
C LEU A 75 9.37 -2.91 -12.70
N VAL A 76 9.08 -3.82 -13.64
CA VAL A 76 8.98 -5.25 -13.32
C VAL A 76 10.25 -5.74 -12.62
N ALA A 77 11.43 -5.43 -13.18
CA ALA A 77 12.72 -5.83 -12.60
C ALA A 77 12.97 -5.24 -11.19
N MET A 78 12.62 -3.97 -10.96
CA MET A 78 12.69 -3.36 -9.64
C MET A 78 11.74 -4.04 -8.64
N PHE A 79 10.53 -4.39 -9.07
CA PHE A 79 9.54 -5.01 -8.20
C PHE A 79 9.90 -6.43 -7.80
N ASP A 80 10.35 -7.25 -8.75
CA ASP A 80 10.79 -8.62 -8.46
C ASP A 80 11.92 -8.63 -7.43
N ASN A 81 12.84 -7.66 -7.53
CA ASN A 81 13.94 -7.50 -6.59
C ASN A 81 13.51 -6.92 -5.23
N ILE A 82 12.57 -5.99 -5.19
CA ILE A 82 12.14 -5.34 -3.94
C ILE A 82 11.16 -6.22 -3.15
N PHE A 83 10.30 -6.98 -3.84
CA PHE A 83 9.20 -7.72 -3.23
C PHE A 83 9.33 -9.24 -3.34
N ASN A 84 10.39 -9.78 -3.95
CA ASN A 84 10.66 -11.23 -4.05
C ASN A 84 9.45 -12.04 -4.55
N MET A 85 8.76 -11.56 -5.61
CA MET A 85 7.69 -12.34 -6.21
C MET A 85 8.30 -13.51 -6.99
N ASP A 86 7.92 -14.74 -6.64
CA ASP A 86 8.42 -15.94 -7.31
C ASP A 86 8.09 -15.90 -8.82
N ASN A 87 9.13 -16.04 -9.64
CA ASN A 87 9.16 -15.97 -11.10
C ASN A 87 8.32 -17.06 -11.83
N SER A 88 7.45 -17.80 -11.14
CA SER A 88 6.73 -18.94 -11.72
C SER A 88 5.59 -18.55 -12.66
N GLU A 89 5.18 -17.28 -12.71
CA GLU A 89 4.15 -16.81 -13.64
C GLU A 89 4.65 -15.66 -14.52
N HIS A 90 5.55 -15.99 -15.46
CA HIS A 90 5.98 -15.12 -16.58
C HIS A 90 4.84 -14.76 -17.58
N GLY A 91 3.59 -14.71 -17.13
CA GLY A 91 2.41 -14.40 -17.94
C GLY A 91 1.35 -13.55 -17.23
N SER A 92 1.61 -13.07 -15.99
CA SER A 92 0.68 -12.16 -15.35
C SER A 92 0.83 -10.77 -16.01
N ASN A 93 -0.09 -10.45 -16.91
CA ASN A 93 -0.15 -9.17 -17.62
C ASN A 93 0.08 -8.00 -16.65
N PHE A 94 0.79 -6.96 -17.09
CA PHE A 94 0.90 -5.66 -16.40
C PHE A 94 -0.45 -5.13 -15.88
N ARG A 95 -1.56 -5.52 -16.51
CA ARG A 95 -2.93 -5.25 -16.07
C ARG A 95 -3.30 -5.93 -14.74
N THR A 96 -2.94 -7.20 -14.55
CA THR A 96 -3.12 -7.95 -13.30
C THR A 96 -2.21 -7.39 -12.21
N TRP A 97 -0.98 -7.03 -12.56
CA TRP A 97 -0.05 -6.33 -11.67
C TRP A 97 -0.59 -4.96 -11.19
N CYS A 98 -1.14 -4.14 -12.10
CA CYS A 98 -1.76 -2.87 -11.77
C CYS A 98 -2.98 -3.00 -10.83
N THR A 99 -3.61 -4.17 -10.78
CA THR A 99 -4.72 -4.44 -9.85
C THR A 99 -4.23 -4.83 -8.46
N LEU A 100 -3.10 -5.56 -8.36
CA LEU A 100 -2.52 -6.01 -7.10
C LEU A 100 -1.69 -4.92 -6.41
N LEU A 101 -1.07 -4.01 -7.18
CA LEU A 101 -0.21 -2.94 -6.68
C LEU A 101 -0.67 -1.55 -7.19
N PRO A 102 -1.75 -0.99 -6.63
CA PRO A 102 -2.35 0.24 -7.15
C PRO A 102 -1.46 1.49 -7.01
N SER A 103 -0.51 1.50 -6.07
CA SER A 103 0.47 2.60 -5.92
C SER A 103 1.31 2.75 -7.17
N VAL A 104 1.69 1.64 -7.79
CA VAL A 104 2.54 1.67 -8.98
C VAL A 104 1.74 2.10 -10.19
N ARG A 105 0.48 1.65 -10.30
CA ARG A 105 -0.45 2.20 -11.30
C ARG A 105 -0.62 3.71 -11.13
N LYS A 106 -0.77 4.20 -9.89
CA LYS A 106 -0.90 5.64 -9.59
C LYS A 106 0.39 6.40 -9.92
N PHE A 107 1.54 5.87 -9.56
CA PHE A 107 2.85 6.42 -9.88
C PHE A 107 3.10 6.47 -11.39
N LEU A 108 2.91 5.36 -12.10
CA LEU A 108 2.99 5.30 -13.56
C LEU A 108 2.02 6.25 -14.24
N GLY A 109 0.76 6.30 -13.77
CA GLY A 109 -0.21 7.27 -14.22
C GLY A 109 0.27 8.70 -14.02
N SER A 110 0.97 9.01 -12.93
CA SER A 110 1.55 10.33 -12.67
C SER A 110 2.76 10.66 -13.54
N LEU A 111 3.56 9.66 -13.93
CA LEU A 111 4.69 9.84 -14.85
C LEU A 111 4.22 10.11 -16.30
N LEU A 112 3.07 9.55 -16.69
CA LEU A 112 2.50 9.69 -18.04
C LEU A 112 1.67 10.97 -18.24
N ILE A 113 1.43 11.74 -17.19
CA ILE A 113 0.66 12.99 -17.24
C ILE A 113 1.66 14.16 -17.07
N PRO A 114 1.68 15.15 -17.98
CA PRO A 114 2.54 16.32 -17.81
C PRO A 114 2.29 16.95 -16.43
N PRO A 115 3.32 17.48 -15.75
CA PRO A 115 3.16 18.08 -14.44
C PRO A 115 2.30 19.34 -14.53
N ASN A 116 0.98 19.18 -14.51
CA ASN A 116 0.08 20.28 -14.23
C ASN A 116 0.29 20.66 -12.76
N GLN A 117 0.61 21.94 -12.56
CA GLN A 117 0.81 22.58 -11.26
C GLN A 117 -0.34 22.18 -10.33
N GLY A 118 -0.07 21.30 -9.35
CA GLY A 118 -1.03 20.99 -8.28
C GLY A 118 -1.40 19.52 -8.08
N ARG A 119 -0.92 18.56 -8.90
CA ARG A 119 -0.98 17.14 -8.50
C ARG A 119 0.32 16.73 -7.83
N PRO A 120 0.41 16.66 -6.48
CA PRO A 120 1.53 16.00 -5.86
C PRO A 120 1.59 14.56 -6.37
N GLY A 121 2.79 14.08 -6.75
CA GLY A 121 3.01 12.66 -7.07
C GLY A 121 2.52 11.75 -5.93
N SER A 122 2.48 10.43 -6.16
CA SER A 122 2.04 9.49 -5.11
C SER A 122 2.86 9.65 -3.82
N GLN A 123 2.33 10.39 -2.84
CA GLN A 123 3.03 10.68 -1.59
C GLN A 123 3.14 9.41 -0.76
N VAL A 124 4.31 9.21 -0.15
CA VAL A 124 4.51 8.21 0.89
C VAL A 124 4.14 8.86 2.22
N PRO A 125 3.24 8.26 3.03
CA PRO A 125 2.89 8.79 4.33
C PRO A 125 4.11 9.01 5.22
N ARG A 126 4.13 10.13 5.94
CA ARG A 126 5.10 10.33 7.02
C ARG A 126 4.70 9.44 8.19
N LEU A 127 5.54 8.45 8.49
CA LEU A 127 5.33 7.55 9.62
C LEU A 127 5.85 8.20 10.90
N LEU A 128 4.96 8.41 11.87
CA LEU A 128 5.28 8.92 13.19
C LEU A 128 5.20 7.80 14.23
N HIS A 129 6.27 7.62 14.97
CA HIS A 129 6.32 6.76 16.14
C HIS A 129 7.04 7.49 17.28
N LEU A 130 6.88 7.00 18.51
CA LEU A 130 7.60 7.56 19.66
C LEU A 130 9.11 7.39 19.47
N GLU A 131 9.89 8.40 19.86
CA GLU A 131 11.36 8.43 19.70
C GLU A 131 12.08 7.28 20.44
N ASN A 132 11.42 6.69 21.43
CA ASN A 132 11.98 5.64 22.28
C ASN A 132 11.88 4.22 21.68
N ILE A 133 11.31 4.07 20.48
CA ILE A 133 11.17 2.78 19.81
C ILE A 133 12.30 2.62 18.79
N ASP A 134 13.04 1.51 18.88
CA ASP A 134 14.06 1.16 17.90
C ASP A 134 13.40 1.04 16.51
N PRO A 135 13.84 1.81 15.49
CA PRO A 135 13.30 1.74 14.13
C PRO A 135 13.33 0.33 13.53
N ASN A 136 14.23 -0.55 13.96
CA ASN A 136 14.31 -1.94 13.49
C ASN A 136 13.16 -2.82 14.00
N MET A 137 12.49 -2.41 15.08
CA MET A 137 11.30 -3.11 15.58
C MET A 137 10.05 -2.78 14.76
N ILE A 138 10.06 -1.65 14.05
CA ILE A 138 8.91 -1.19 13.28
C ILE A 138 8.71 -2.07 12.04
N LEU A 139 7.55 -2.70 11.96
CA LEU A 139 7.13 -3.54 10.86
C LEU A 139 6.69 -2.72 9.65
N LEU A 140 5.91 -1.64 9.86
CA LEU A 140 5.49 -0.75 8.79
C LEU A 140 6.66 0.09 8.26
N LYS A 141 7.30 -0.40 7.20
CA LYS A 141 8.32 0.35 6.45
C LYS A 141 7.68 1.30 5.44
N LYS A 142 8.43 2.31 5.00
CA LYS A 142 8.01 3.27 3.96
C LYS A 142 7.48 2.58 2.68
N ILE A 143 8.11 1.48 2.27
CA ILE A 143 7.70 0.71 1.09
C ILE A 143 6.31 0.08 1.27
N TYR A 144 6.01 -0.45 2.46
CA TYR A 144 4.70 -1.00 2.79
C TYR A 144 3.64 0.10 2.91
N ALA A 145 3.99 1.23 3.53
CA ALA A 145 3.11 2.38 3.64
C ALA A 145 2.76 2.95 2.25
N TRP A 146 3.74 3.03 1.35
CA TRP A 146 3.51 3.42 -0.04
C TRP A 146 2.61 2.43 -0.77
N HIS A 147 2.84 1.12 -0.58
CA HIS A 147 2.01 0.08 -1.18
C HIS A 147 0.53 0.17 -0.73
N ILE A 148 0.29 0.21 0.58
CA ILE A 148 -1.06 0.36 1.17
C ILE A 148 -1.68 1.69 0.71
N GLY A 149 -0.90 2.77 0.75
CA GLY A 149 -1.32 4.11 0.38
C GLY A 149 -1.71 4.28 -1.09
N GLY A 150 -1.34 3.35 -1.96
CA GLY A 150 -1.69 3.41 -3.39
C GLY A 150 -3.17 3.45 -3.69
N ILE A 151 -3.99 2.91 -2.79
CA ILE A 151 -5.45 2.90 -2.94
C ILE A 151 -6.16 3.96 -2.13
N LEU A 152 -5.43 4.68 -1.28
CA LEU A 152 -6.01 5.68 -0.41
C LEU A 152 -6.07 7.06 -1.10
N PRO A 153 -7.08 7.88 -0.74
CA PRO A 153 -7.14 9.28 -1.11
C PRO A 153 -5.88 10.05 -0.69
N GLN A 154 -5.56 11.14 -1.38
CA GLN A 154 -4.35 11.92 -1.11
C GLN A 154 -4.28 12.50 0.31
N HIS A 155 -5.42 12.90 0.86
CA HIS A 155 -5.50 13.46 2.22
C HIS A 155 -5.24 12.41 3.32
N ASP A 156 -5.38 11.12 2.99
CA ASP A 156 -5.09 9.99 3.88
C ASP A 156 -3.61 9.59 3.81
N LEU A 157 -2.79 10.28 3.00
CA LEU A 157 -1.37 9.95 2.78
C LEU A 157 -0.40 10.97 3.38
N GLU A 158 -0.89 11.91 4.19
CA GLU A 158 -0.01 12.91 4.79
C GLU A 158 0.80 12.30 5.93
N GLU A 159 0.12 11.79 6.96
CA GLU A 159 0.76 11.37 8.20
C GLU A 159 0.05 10.16 8.83
N TRP A 160 0.83 9.13 9.14
CA TRP A 160 0.35 7.95 9.87
C TRP A 160 1.08 7.81 11.19
N LYS A 161 0.32 7.64 12.26
CA LYS A 161 0.84 7.63 13.63
C LYS A 161 0.69 6.25 14.25
N LEU A 162 1.77 5.72 14.83
CA LEU A 162 1.73 4.47 15.57
C LEU A 162 0.90 4.63 16.84
N LEU A 163 -0.25 3.96 16.91
CA LEU A 163 -1.15 3.98 18.06
C LEU A 163 -0.85 2.84 19.02
N TYR A 164 -0.45 1.68 18.48
CA TYR A 164 -0.19 0.49 19.28
C TYR A 164 0.93 -0.34 18.65
N HIS A 165 1.83 -0.83 19.49
CA HIS A 165 2.85 -1.81 19.15
C HIS A 165 2.92 -2.87 20.25
N SER A 166 2.68 -4.14 19.90
CA SER A 166 2.62 -5.28 20.84
C SER A 166 3.79 -5.39 21.82
N SER A 167 5.04 -5.24 21.37
CA SER A 167 6.22 -5.31 22.26
C SER A 167 6.38 -4.12 23.20
N VAL A 168 5.72 -2.99 22.94
CA VAL A 168 5.81 -1.77 23.75
C VAL A 168 4.61 -1.66 24.69
N ASN A 169 3.42 -2.02 24.20
CA ASN A 169 2.17 -1.87 24.93
C ASN A 169 1.68 -3.17 25.60
N GLY A 170 2.31 -4.32 25.30
CA GLY A 170 1.90 -5.63 25.79
C GLY A 170 0.63 -6.17 25.14
N LEU A 171 0.32 -7.45 25.35
CA LEU A 171 -0.81 -8.16 24.74
C LEU A 171 -2.13 -7.97 25.51
N SER A 172 -2.49 -6.72 25.80
CA SER A 172 -3.77 -6.38 26.43
C SER A 172 -4.72 -5.76 25.41
N PHE A 173 -5.83 -6.44 25.13
CA PHE A 173 -6.83 -5.93 24.20
C PHE A 173 -7.53 -4.66 24.69
N SER A 174 -7.67 -4.49 26.01
CA SER A 174 -8.13 -3.22 26.59
C SER A 174 -7.13 -2.08 26.33
N THR A 175 -5.82 -2.36 26.39
CA THR A 175 -4.78 -1.38 26.04
C THR A 175 -4.80 -1.06 24.54
N PHE A 176 -4.95 -2.08 23.68
CA PHE A 176 -5.11 -1.92 22.24
C PHE A 176 -6.28 -0.98 21.92
N LEU A 177 -7.50 -1.31 22.36
CA LEU A 177 -8.67 -0.48 22.10
C LEU A 177 -8.54 0.90 22.74
N GLY A 178 -7.99 0.99 23.95
CA GLY A 178 -7.77 2.26 24.64
C GLY A 178 -6.81 3.21 23.91
N ASN A 179 -5.82 2.68 23.18
CA ASN A 179 -4.94 3.49 22.35
C ASN A 179 -5.59 3.86 21.01
N VAL A 180 -6.24 2.89 20.37
CA VAL A 180 -6.81 3.09 19.04
C VAL A 180 -8.05 3.99 19.08
N SER A 181 -8.84 3.98 20.15
CA SER A 181 -10.00 4.87 20.31
C SER A 181 -9.64 6.34 20.56
N LYS A 182 -8.37 6.70 20.77
CA LYS A 182 -7.94 8.10 20.96
C LYS A 182 -8.09 8.90 19.67
N ASP A 183 -7.77 8.28 18.55
CA ASP A 183 -7.89 8.86 17.22
C ASP A 183 -9.11 8.21 16.53
N LYS A 184 -10.19 8.98 16.32
CA LYS A 184 -11.43 8.49 15.67
C LYS A 184 -11.30 8.33 14.15
N GLY A 185 -10.08 8.20 13.66
CA GLY A 185 -9.77 8.09 12.24
C GLY A 185 -9.70 6.64 11.76
N PRO A 186 -9.48 6.46 10.45
CA PRO A 186 -9.14 5.17 9.88
C PRO A 186 -7.85 4.61 10.46
N THR A 187 -7.70 3.29 10.43
CA THR A 187 -6.49 2.63 10.95
C THR A 187 -5.97 1.55 10.01
N VAL A 188 -4.65 1.38 10.01
CA VAL A 188 -3.94 0.28 9.36
C VAL A 188 -3.48 -0.69 10.45
N LEU A 189 -4.08 -1.88 10.50
CA LEU A 189 -3.64 -2.99 11.33
C LEU A 189 -2.62 -3.82 10.55
N ILE A 190 -1.44 -4.07 11.12
CA ILE A 190 -0.40 -4.91 10.52
C ILE A 190 0.03 -5.97 11.51
N ILE A 191 0.17 -7.20 11.00
CA ILE A 191 0.56 -8.37 11.77
C ILE A 191 1.73 -9.03 11.05
N LYS A 192 2.79 -9.31 11.81
CA LYS A 192 3.80 -10.31 11.46
C LYS A 192 3.50 -11.55 12.29
N ASP A 193 3.29 -12.69 11.63
CA ASP A 193 3.12 -13.96 12.34
C ASP A 193 4.45 -14.69 12.55
N LYS A 194 4.42 -15.75 13.36
CA LYS A 194 5.59 -16.60 13.65
C LYS A 194 6.11 -17.39 12.44
N GLU A 195 5.34 -17.50 11.35
CA GLU A 195 5.81 -18.09 10.09
C GLU A 195 6.50 -17.03 9.20
N GLY A 196 6.58 -15.78 9.66
CA GLY A 196 7.25 -14.67 8.97
C GLY A 196 6.36 -13.92 7.98
N TYR A 197 5.09 -14.29 7.82
CA TYR A 197 4.17 -13.62 6.91
C TYR A 197 3.79 -12.25 7.47
N VAL A 198 3.66 -11.27 6.58
CA VAL A 198 3.28 -9.89 6.94
C VAL A 198 2.03 -9.52 6.17
N TYR A 199 0.95 -9.21 6.88
CA TYR A 199 -0.36 -8.92 6.31
C TYR A 199 -1.19 -8.07 7.28
N GLY A 200 -2.38 -7.67 6.85
CA GLY A 200 -3.20 -6.81 7.68
C GLY A 200 -4.49 -6.37 7.01
N GLY A 201 -5.11 -5.38 7.62
CA GLY A 201 -6.33 -4.77 7.14
C GLY A 201 -6.36 -3.28 7.41
N TYR A 202 -6.93 -2.54 6.47
CA TYR A 202 -7.31 -1.15 6.64
C TYR A 202 -8.76 -1.10 7.12
N ALA A 203 -8.96 -0.57 8.32
CA ALA A 203 -10.26 -0.27 8.90
C ALA A 203 -10.59 1.18 8.62
N SER A 204 -11.56 1.41 7.73
CA SER A 204 -12.00 2.77 7.36
C SER A 204 -12.82 3.44 8.46
N GLN A 205 -13.43 2.65 9.34
CA GLN A 205 -14.25 3.12 10.46
C GLN A 205 -13.54 2.83 11.79
N PRO A 206 -13.76 3.65 12.83
CA PRO A 206 -13.20 3.41 14.16
C PRO A 206 -13.59 2.03 14.71
N TRP A 207 -12.74 1.48 15.57
CA TRP A 207 -13.01 0.20 16.24
C TRP A 207 -14.06 0.35 17.33
N GLU A 208 -15.32 0.33 16.92
CA GLU A 208 -16.48 0.40 17.79
C GLU A 208 -16.92 -1.00 18.26
N ARG A 209 -17.45 -1.08 19.48
CA ARG A 209 -17.87 -2.34 20.09
C ARG A 209 -19.22 -2.75 19.54
N HIS A 210 -19.23 -3.77 18.68
CA HIS A 210 -20.41 -4.31 18.02
C HIS A 210 -20.48 -5.82 18.21
N GLY A 211 -21.70 -6.35 18.39
CA GLY A 211 -21.95 -7.80 18.41
C GLY A 211 -22.16 -8.40 17.01
N ASP A 212 -22.01 -7.59 15.97
CA ASP A 212 -22.20 -7.94 14.57
C ASP A 212 -21.20 -7.19 13.68
N PHE A 213 -21.12 -7.55 12.40
CA PHE A 213 -20.29 -6.84 11.43
C PHE A 213 -20.81 -5.42 11.14
N TYR A 214 -19.87 -4.51 10.88
CA TYR A 214 -20.12 -3.13 10.49
C TYR A 214 -19.05 -2.64 9.51
N GLY A 215 -19.01 -1.34 9.22
CA GLY A 215 -17.99 -0.71 8.38
C GLY A 215 -18.51 -0.30 7.01
N ASP A 216 -17.59 0.13 6.14
CA ASP A 216 -17.89 0.60 4.78
C ASP A 216 -16.94 -0.01 3.73
N LEU A 217 -17.29 0.17 2.45
CA LEU A 217 -16.55 -0.41 1.32
C LEU A 217 -15.16 0.21 1.10
N LYS A 218 -14.71 1.13 1.95
CA LYS A 218 -13.33 1.65 1.94
C LYS A 218 -12.38 0.77 2.75
N SER A 219 -12.88 -0.13 3.60
CA SER A 219 -12.05 -1.11 4.29
C SER A 219 -11.49 -2.14 3.30
N PHE A 220 -10.30 -2.69 3.54
CA PHE A 220 -9.68 -3.71 2.67
C PHE A 220 -8.66 -4.56 3.43
N LEU A 221 -8.34 -5.73 2.89
CA LEU A 221 -7.25 -6.57 3.37
C LEU A 221 -6.01 -6.41 2.49
N PHE A 222 -4.84 -6.73 3.03
CA PHE A 222 -3.61 -6.76 2.27
C PHE A 222 -2.64 -7.83 2.78
N GLN A 223 -1.76 -8.29 1.89
CA GLN A 223 -0.55 -9.03 2.23
C GLN A 223 0.65 -8.19 1.77
N LEU A 224 1.71 -8.15 2.56
CA LEU A 224 2.96 -7.41 2.28
C LEU A 224 4.14 -8.36 2.05
N TYR A 225 4.11 -9.53 2.69
CA TYR A 225 5.10 -10.60 2.54
C TYR A 225 4.43 -11.96 2.73
N PRO A 226 4.74 -12.99 1.91
CA PRO A 226 5.77 -13.03 0.87
C PRO A 226 5.40 -12.25 -0.39
N THR A 227 4.11 -12.12 -0.69
CA THR A 227 3.62 -11.48 -1.92
C THR A 227 2.80 -10.24 -1.58
N ALA A 228 3.21 -9.08 -2.10
CA ALA A 228 2.46 -7.83 -1.91
C ALA A 228 1.15 -7.85 -2.72
N SER A 229 0.01 -7.62 -2.05
CA SER A 229 -1.32 -7.65 -2.67
C SER A 229 -2.36 -6.91 -1.84
N ILE A 230 -3.32 -6.26 -2.50
CA ILE A 230 -4.46 -5.58 -1.89
C ILE A 230 -5.78 -6.22 -2.34
N PHE A 231 -6.65 -6.50 -1.37
CA PHE A 231 -7.94 -7.17 -1.56
C PHE A 231 -9.09 -6.23 -1.14
N ARG A 232 -9.72 -5.60 -2.13
CA ARG A 232 -10.84 -4.67 -1.93
C ARG A 232 -12.17 -5.42 -1.74
N PRO A 233 -13.17 -4.81 -1.09
CA PRO A 233 -14.49 -5.39 -0.97
C PRO A 233 -15.08 -5.72 -2.34
N THR A 234 -15.63 -6.92 -2.47
CA THR A 234 -16.26 -7.39 -3.71
C THR A 234 -17.67 -6.84 -3.89
N GLY A 235 -18.27 -6.31 -2.81
CA GLY A 235 -19.68 -5.93 -2.76
C GLY A 235 -20.65 -7.10 -2.59
N ALA A 236 -20.15 -8.33 -2.40
CA ALA A 236 -21.01 -9.51 -2.23
C ALA A 236 -21.79 -9.54 -0.91
N ASN A 237 -21.30 -8.83 0.12
CA ASN A 237 -21.96 -8.67 1.42
C ASN A 237 -21.40 -7.42 2.14
N THR A 238 -21.96 -7.13 3.32
CA THR A 238 -21.59 -5.97 4.17
C THR A 238 -20.78 -6.38 5.41
N ASN A 239 -20.21 -7.59 5.45
CA ASN A 239 -19.51 -8.13 6.61
C ASN A 239 -18.06 -7.61 6.70
N LEU A 240 -17.86 -6.31 6.83
CA LEU A 240 -16.59 -5.66 6.49
C LEU A 240 -15.61 -5.62 7.66
N GLN A 241 -16.05 -5.14 8.81
CA GLN A 241 -15.27 -4.94 10.03
C GLN A 241 -15.98 -5.56 11.23
N TRP A 242 -15.21 -6.07 12.19
CA TRP A 242 -15.69 -6.74 13.40
C TRP A 242 -14.90 -6.26 14.61
N CYS A 243 -15.59 -5.96 15.71
CA CYS A 243 -14.95 -5.67 17.00
C CYS A 243 -15.92 -5.99 18.13
N ALA A 244 -15.73 -7.16 18.74
CA ALA A 244 -16.54 -7.63 19.85
C ALA A 244 -15.70 -7.70 21.12
N VAL A 245 -16.27 -7.23 22.23
CA VAL A 245 -15.59 -7.15 23.53
C VAL A 245 -16.57 -7.52 24.64
N ASN A 246 -16.13 -8.33 25.60
CA ASN A 246 -16.90 -8.72 26.79
C ASN A 246 -18.24 -9.43 26.49
N PHE A 247 -18.36 -10.09 25.34
CA PHE A 247 -19.47 -11.01 25.09
C PHE A 247 -19.18 -12.37 25.71
N SER A 248 -20.17 -12.94 26.40
CA SER A 248 -20.08 -14.27 27.02
C SER A 248 -20.50 -15.40 26.08
N SER A 249 -21.22 -15.08 25.00
CA SER A 249 -21.68 -16.08 24.03
C SER A 249 -20.52 -16.53 23.13
N ALA A 250 -20.34 -17.84 22.99
CA ALA A 250 -19.41 -18.42 22.00
C ALA A 250 -19.80 -18.09 20.54
N SER A 251 -21.05 -17.66 20.30
CA SER A 251 -21.48 -17.21 18.98
C SER A 251 -20.96 -15.81 18.61
N ILE A 252 -20.39 -15.05 19.56
CA ILE A 252 -19.85 -13.70 19.32
C ILE A 252 -18.40 -13.72 19.80
N PRO A 253 -17.44 -14.11 18.94
CA PRO A 253 -16.05 -14.22 19.34
C PRO A 253 -15.47 -12.83 19.65
N ASN A 254 -14.93 -12.67 20.86
CA ASN A 254 -14.28 -11.44 21.28
C ASN A 254 -12.94 -11.26 20.56
N GLY A 255 -12.74 -10.08 19.98
CA GLY A 255 -11.59 -9.78 19.15
C GLY A 255 -11.92 -8.75 18.07
N ILE A 256 -10.96 -8.55 17.16
CA ILE A 256 -11.11 -7.70 15.98
C ILE A 256 -10.97 -8.52 14.71
N GLY A 257 -11.66 -8.12 13.65
CA GLY A 257 -11.52 -8.80 12.37
C GLY A 257 -12.10 -8.07 11.19
N PHE A 258 -11.95 -8.70 10.04
CA PHE A 258 -12.31 -8.20 8.73
C PHE A 258 -12.90 -9.33 7.90
N GLY A 259 -14.05 -9.08 7.28
CA GLY A 259 -14.53 -9.92 6.18
C GLY A 259 -15.04 -11.29 6.59
N GLY A 260 -15.81 -11.91 5.71
CA GLY A 260 -16.24 -13.30 5.84
C GLY A 260 -17.50 -13.45 6.67
N LYS A 261 -17.49 -14.40 7.60
CA LYS A 261 -18.61 -14.72 8.48
C LYS A 261 -18.08 -15.01 9.88
N VAL A 262 -18.96 -14.97 10.87
CA VAL A 262 -18.59 -15.30 12.25
C VAL A 262 -17.91 -16.67 12.30
N ASN A 263 -16.77 -16.75 13.00
CA ASN A 263 -15.86 -17.89 13.10
C ASN A 263 -15.14 -18.31 11.79
N HIS A 264 -15.29 -17.57 10.70
CA HIS A 264 -14.60 -17.81 9.42
C HIS A 264 -14.34 -16.47 8.71
N PHE A 265 -13.45 -15.70 9.32
CA PHE A 265 -13.14 -14.33 8.89
C PHE A 265 -12.01 -14.31 7.86
N GLY A 266 -11.99 -13.28 7.02
CA GLY A 266 -10.84 -13.03 6.13
C GLY A 266 -9.56 -12.79 6.94
N LEU A 267 -9.68 -12.04 8.04
CA LEU A 267 -8.67 -11.89 9.07
C LEU A 267 -9.36 -11.68 10.42
N PHE A 268 -8.90 -12.36 11.47
CA PHE A 268 -9.41 -12.16 12.83
C PHE A 268 -8.29 -12.37 13.84
N LEU A 269 -8.23 -11.49 14.84
CA LEU A 269 -7.41 -11.63 16.02
C LEU A 269 -8.31 -11.75 17.24
N LEU A 270 -8.06 -12.76 18.06
CA LEU A 270 -8.75 -12.93 19.33
C LEU A 270 -8.39 -11.78 20.29
N ALA A 271 -9.28 -11.50 21.25
CA ALA A 271 -9.02 -10.52 22.30
C ALA A 271 -7.84 -10.88 23.23
N THR A 272 -7.27 -12.07 23.10
CA THR A 272 -6.01 -12.46 23.76
C THR A 272 -4.76 -11.94 23.02
N LEU A 273 -4.91 -11.51 21.76
CA LEU A 273 -3.86 -11.01 20.87
C LEU A 273 -2.70 -11.99 20.59
N ASP A 274 -2.78 -13.22 21.07
CA ASP A 274 -1.78 -14.29 20.88
C ASP A 274 -2.17 -15.28 19.77
N GLN A 275 -3.43 -15.24 19.34
CA GLN A 275 -4.01 -16.16 18.38
C GLN A 275 -5.04 -15.46 17.48
N GLY A 276 -5.24 -16.04 16.31
CA GLY A 276 -6.26 -15.62 15.37
C GLY A 276 -6.42 -16.61 14.23
N HIS A 277 -7.14 -16.18 13.21
CA HIS A 277 -7.23 -16.92 11.96
C HIS A 277 -7.38 -16.00 10.75
N THR A 278 -7.04 -16.55 9.58
CA THR A 278 -7.32 -15.96 8.27
C THR A 278 -7.83 -17.06 7.36
N PHE A 279 -8.90 -16.79 6.63
CA PHE A 279 -9.46 -17.71 5.66
C PHE A 279 -9.63 -17.01 4.31
N SER A 280 -9.75 -17.82 3.26
CA SER A 280 -10.30 -17.30 2.01
C SER A 280 -11.71 -16.76 2.27
N CYS A 281 -11.98 -15.54 1.82
CA CYS A 281 -13.27 -14.89 2.09
C CYS A 281 -13.86 -14.19 0.86
N THR A 282 -15.17 -14.30 0.70
CA THR A 282 -15.89 -13.67 -0.43
C THR A 282 -16.04 -12.16 -0.26
N THR A 283 -16.02 -11.64 0.97
CA THR A 283 -16.18 -10.20 1.24
C THR A 283 -15.10 -9.38 0.56
N PHE A 284 -13.85 -9.82 0.62
CA PHE A 284 -12.71 -9.13 -0.02
C PHE A 284 -12.14 -9.89 -1.23
N GLY A 285 -12.63 -11.11 -1.50
CA GLY A 285 -12.04 -11.99 -2.50
C GLY A 285 -10.59 -12.37 -2.17
N SER A 286 -10.20 -12.27 -0.89
CA SER A 286 -8.84 -12.55 -0.44
C SER A 286 -8.63 -14.06 -0.26
N PRO A 287 -7.42 -14.58 -0.53
CA PRO A 287 -7.03 -15.90 -0.07
C PRO A 287 -6.73 -15.88 1.45
N CYS A 288 -6.28 -17.02 1.98
CA CYS A 288 -5.63 -17.04 3.30
C CYS A 288 -4.36 -16.17 3.26
N LEU A 289 -4.23 -15.23 4.20
CA LEU A 289 -3.15 -14.24 4.21
C LEU A 289 -1.84 -14.77 4.82
N SER A 290 -1.90 -15.89 5.54
CA SER A 290 -0.76 -16.59 6.14
C SER A 290 -0.55 -17.94 5.45
N LYS A 291 0.54 -18.63 5.80
CA LYS A 291 0.82 -20.00 5.39
C LYS A 291 -0.28 -20.99 5.80
N THR A 292 -0.90 -20.78 6.95
CA THR A 292 -2.00 -21.61 7.44
C THR A 292 -3.16 -20.75 7.95
N ASN A 293 -4.35 -21.33 8.05
CA ASN A 293 -5.52 -20.57 8.50
C ASN A 293 -5.44 -20.15 9.99
N ARG A 294 -4.60 -20.79 10.81
CA ARG A 294 -4.41 -20.42 12.22
C ARG A 294 -3.15 -19.57 12.32
N ILE A 295 -3.26 -18.43 12.96
CA ILE A 295 -2.16 -17.47 13.05
C ILE A 295 -1.77 -17.25 14.51
N TYR A 296 -0.46 -17.15 14.73
CA TYR A 296 0.14 -16.78 16.01
C TYR A 296 0.94 -15.51 15.77
N PRO A 297 0.41 -14.34 16.13
CA PRO A 297 1.11 -13.08 15.96
C PRO A 297 2.43 -13.07 16.72
N GLU A 298 3.49 -12.63 16.05
CA GLU A 298 4.78 -12.28 16.65
C GLU A 298 4.81 -10.77 16.96
N VAL A 299 4.38 -9.95 16.00
CA VAL A 299 4.28 -8.50 16.12
C VAL A 299 2.93 -8.03 15.62
N ILE A 300 2.28 -7.17 16.40
CA ILE A 300 1.06 -6.45 16.02
C ILE A 300 1.32 -4.95 16.12
N GLU A 301 1.02 -4.24 15.04
CA GLU A 301 1.02 -2.78 14.97
C GLU A 301 -0.35 -2.27 14.55
N CYS A 302 -0.76 -1.13 15.10
CA CYS A 302 -1.91 -0.39 14.61
C CYS A 302 -1.52 1.07 14.41
N TRP A 303 -1.69 1.55 13.19
CA TRP A 303 -1.36 2.91 12.77
C TRP A 303 -2.64 3.70 12.50
N GLY A 304 -2.77 4.87 13.10
CA GLY A 304 -3.84 5.81 12.81
C GLY A 304 -3.49 6.63 11.58
N VAL A 305 -4.43 6.72 10.63
CA VAL A 305 -4.32 7.62 9.49
C VAL A 305 -4.83 8.99 9.92
N VAL A 306 -3.94 9.97 9.98
CA VAL A 306 -4.28 11.33 10.38
C VAL A 306 -4.95 12.01 9.19
N THR A 307 -6.26 12.22 9.29
CA THR A 307 -7.04 12.95 8.30
C THR A 307 -7.26 14.38 8.78
N LYS A 308 -7.04 15.38 7.91
CA LYS A 308 -7.19 16.81 8.27
C LYS A 308 -8.65 17.27 8.48
N VAL A 309 -9.62 16.36 8.43
CA VAL A 309 -11.04 16.73 8.48
C VAL A 309 -11.56 16.51 9.90
N ALA A 310 -11.26 17.45 10.83
CA ALA A 310 -12.07 17.73 12.04
C ALA A 310 -11.44 18.72 13.05
N ASP A 311 -10.58 19.68 12.66
CA ASP A 311 -10.25 20.82 13.55
C ASP A 311 -11.00 22.12 13.20
N GLU A 312 -11.85 22.11 12.16
CA GLU A 312 -12.62 23.29 11.75
C GLU A 312 -14.08 23.31 12.26
N GLU A 313 -14.61 22.24 12.87
CA GLU A 313 -15.99 22.23 13.42
C GLU A 313 -16.10 22.81 14.85
N LYS A 314 -15.18 23.69 15.24
CA LYS A 314 -15.28 24.48 16.48
C LYS A 314 -15.20 25.99 16.29
N HIS A 315 -15.48 26.49 15.08
CA HIS A 315 -15.86 27.89 14.91
C HIS A 315 -17.25 28.03 14.29
N ASP A 316 -18.15 28.42 15.18
CA ASP A 316 -19.48 29.02 15.04
C ASP A 316 -19.85 29.65 13.66
N GLY A 317 -21.07 29.35 13.21
CA GLY A 317 -21.88 30.28 12.42
C GLY A 317 -22.11 29.97 10.93
N GLY A 318 -23.33 29.53 10.58
CA GLY A 318 -23.91 29.79 9.25
C GLY A 318 -24.34 28.56 8.43
N LYS A 319 -25.50 28.00 8.75
CA LYS A 319 -26.20 27.02 7.90
C LYS A 319 -26.70 27.70 6.61
N GLY A 320 -26.04 27.45 5.48
CA GLY A 320 -26.65 27.63 4.16
C GLY A 320 -27.49 26.40 3.82
N THR A 321 -28.78 26.57 3.54
CA THR A 321 -29.67 25.43 3.24
C THR A 321 -29.40 24.88 1.84
N VAL A 322 -29.69 23.59 1.64
CA VAL A 322 -29.53 22.88 0.35
C VAL A 322 -30.14 23.64 -0.84
N LEU A 323 -31.18 24.43 -0.62
CA LEU A 323 -31.80 25.29 -1.63
C LEU A 323 -30.88 26.40 -2.17
N GLU A 324 -29.92 26.88 -1.39
CA GLU A 324 -28.97 27.93 -1.81
C GLU A 324 -27.89 27.33 -2.73
N ARG A 325 -27.42 26.12 -2.42
CA ARG A 325 -26.50 25.37 -3.30
C ARG A 325 -27.12 25.08 -4.67
N PHE A 326 -28.43 24.78 -4.72
CA PHE A 326 -29.14 24.62 -5.99
C PHE A 326 -29.37 25.92 -6.77
N LYS A 327 -29.37 27.09 -6.11
CA LYS A 327 -29.45 28.39 -6.79
C LYS A 327 -28.11 28.77 -7.43
N GLU A 328 -27.00 28.49 -6.76
CA GLU A 328 -25.65 28.74 -7.30
C GLU A 328 -25.39 27.88 -8.55
N ASP A 329 -25.79 26.61 -8.54
CA ASP A 329 -25.67 25.71 -9.71
C ASP A 329 -26.52 26.19 -10.90
N ARG A 330 -27.71 26.74 -10.64
CA ARG A 330 -28.57 27.29 -11.69
C ARG A 330 -28.02 28.59 -12.30
N HIS A 331 -27.35 29.41 -11.48
CA HIS A 331 -26.66 30.59 -11.97
C HIS A 331 -25.39 30.26 -12.77
N MET A 332 -24.65 29.21 -12.40
CA MET A 332 -23.53 28.69 -13.21
C MET A 332 -23.99 28.14 -14.56
N LEU A 333 -25.09 27.39 -14.61
CA LEU A 333 -25.63 26.85 -15.86
C LEU A 333 -26.10 27.94 -16.84
N ASN A 334 -26.59 29.07 -16.33
CA ASN A 334 -26.94 30.24 -17.15
C ASN A 334 -25.69 30.97 -17.70
N MET A 335 -24.56 30.94 -16.99
CA MET A 335 -23.30 31.55 -17.47
C MET A 335 -22.58 30.71 -18.54
N VAL A 336 -22.86 29.40 -18.61
CA VAL A 336 -22.28 28.48 -19.61
C VAL A 336 -23.16 28.38 -20.88
N GLY A 337 -24.27 29.13 -20.96
CA GLY A 337 -25.06 29.27 -22.19
C GLY A 337 -25.83 28.02 -22.61
N LEU A 338 -26.02 27.04 -21.73
CA LEU A 338 -26.69 25.76 -22.05
C LEU A 338 -28.16 25.69 -21.62
N ALA A 339 -28.73 26.76 -21.08
CA ALA A 339 -30.15 26.82 -20.77
C ALA A 339 -30.89 27.66 -21.82
N ASN A 340 -31.12 27.08 -23.00
CA ASN A 340 -32.24 27.42 -23.89
C ASN A 340 -32.31 26.38 -25.03
N ALA A 341 -32.87 25.22 -24.73
CA ALA A 341 -33.30 24.27 -25.75
C ALA A 341 -34.48 23.44 -25.22
N SER A 342 -35.65 24.08 -25.13
CA SER A 342 -36.98 23.45 -25.29
C SER A 342 -38.07 24.46 -24.87
N GLU A 343 -38.68 25.11 -25.87
CA GLU A 343 -40.14 25.31 -25.87
C GLU A 343 -40.78 24.11 -26.57
#